data_AF-A0A3M8CI77-F1
#
_entry.id   AF-A0A3M8CI77-F1
#
_cell.length_a   1.000
_cell.length_b   1.000
_cell.length_c   1.000
_cell.angle_alpha   90.00
_cell.angle_beta   90.00
_cell.angle_gamma   90.00
#
_symmetry.space_group_name_H-M   'P 1'
#
loop_
_entity.id
_entity.type
_entity.pdbx_description
1 polymer ?
#
loop_
_entity_poly.entity_id
_entity_poly.type
_entity_poly.pdbx_seq_one_letter_code
_entity_poly.pdbx_strand_id
1 'polypeptide(L)'
;MNRRNKAILFFLVIGVVLYGVIQGVVIPANEEKAVRYQLDQQKPMTHDLKSILPYKSKYMGDASNVINLFFHLPLNHLNRTYQLDSEQFKVEIKYQTEEREKSQEEVKQALLYNALAAFALIDNLQTLEFQFPSVTYQTSREQMEQVFGKPLADLLTEQQWKEIQEKWNDARFLKDSMGQAFGE
;
A
#
# COMPACT_ATOMS: atom_id res chain seq x y z
N MET A 1 27.90 7.57 54.52
CA MET A 1 26.69 7.24 53.73
C MET A 1 26.39 5.74 53.84
N ASN A 2 25.21 5.39 54.38
CA ASN A 2 24.84 3.99 54.65
C ASN A 2 24.60 3.20 53.35
N ARG A 3 24.75 1.86 53.40
CA ARG A 3 24.66 0.97 52.22
C ARG A 3 23.39 1.18 51.38
N ARG A 4 22.25 1.46 52.03
CA ARG A 4 20.98 1.76 51.36
C ARG A 4 21.05 2.99 50.46
N ASN A 5 21.65 4.08 50.92
CA ASN A 5 21.75 5.32 50.14
C ASN A 5 22.72 5.17 48.95
N LYS A 6 23.77 4.35 49.09
CA LYS A 6 24.67 3.99 47.97
C LYS A 6 23.93 3.18 46.90
N ALA A 7 23.09 2.23 47.32
CA ALA A 7 22.26 1.46 46.40
C ALA A 7 21.25 2.34 45.65
N ILE A 8 20.56 3.25 46.37
CA ILE A 8 19.61 4.19 45.76
C ILE A 8 20.32 5.08 44.73
N LEU A 9 21.47 5.66 45.07
CA LEU A 9 22.22 6.51 44.16
C LEU A 9 22.70 5.74 42.92
N PHE A 10 23.14 4.49 43.09
CA PHE A 10 23.56 3.63 41.98
C PHE A 10 22.39 3.33 41.03
N PHE A 11 21.22 2.96 41.55
CA PHE A 11 20.03 2.75 40.73
C PHE A 11 19.56 4.02 40.03
N LEU A 12 19.69 5.18 40.68
CA LEU A 12 19.39 6.47 40.05
C LEU A 12 20.30 6.74 38.86
N VAL A 13 21.62 6.54 39.01
CA VAL A 13 22.57 6.69 37.91
C VAL A 13 22.27 5.72 36.77
N ILE A 14 21.97 4.46 37.07
CA ILE A 14 21.56 3.49 36.04
C ILE A 14 20.29 3.96 35.34
N GLY A 15 19.28 4.43 36.08
CA GLY A 15 18.04 4.93 35.52
C GLY A 15 18.26 6.11 34.57
N VAL A 16 19.11 7.06 34.94
CA VAL A 16 19.48 8.20 34.08
C VAL A 16 20.20 7.74 32.82
N VAL A 17 21.14 6.79 32.94
CA VAL A 17 21.84 6.22 31.78
C VAL A 17 20.87 5.49 30.84
N LEU A 18 20.01 4.62 31.37
CA LEU A 18 19.00 3.91 30.58
C LEU A 18 18.03 4.87 29.90
N TYR A 19 17.58 5.90 30.62
CA TYR A 19 16.73 6.95 30.05
C TYR A 19 17.44 7.67 28.89
N GLY A 20 18.71 8.04 29.07
CA GLY A 20 19.53 8.64 28.02
C GLY A 20 19.68 7.75 26.79
N VAL A 21 19.88 6.44 26.97
CA VAL A 21 19.95 5.46 25.86
C VAL A 21 18.61 5.35 25.14
N ILE A 22 17.49 5.29 25.87
CA ILE A 22 16.16 5.23 25.28
C ILE A 22 15.89 6.47 24.43
N GLN A 23 16.14 7.67 24.97
CA GLN A 23 15.88 8.94 24.26
C GLN A 23 16.85 9.19 23.10
N GLY A 24 18.13 8.88 23.27
CA GLY A 24 19.17 9.21 22.29
C GLY A 24 19.42 8.16 21.21
N VAL A 25 19.03 6.90 21.43
CA VAL A 25 19.32 5.80 20.50
C VAL A 25 18.06 5.03 20.12
N VAL A 26 17.29 4.55 21.10
CA VAL A 26 16.17 3.63 20.83
C VAL A 26 15.03 4.34 20.11
N ILE A 27 14.58 5.49 20.61
CA ILE A 27 13.48 6.26 20.00
C ILE A 27 13.85 6.73 18.59
N PRO A 28 14.99 7.41 18.34
CA PRO A 28 15.35 7.85 16.99
C PRO A 28 15.50 6.69 16.01
N ALA A 29 16.16 5.61 16.41
CA ALA A 29 16.32 4.44 15.54
C ALA A 29 14.97 3.77 15.18
N ASN A 30 13.98 3.83 16.08
CA ASN A 30 12.65 3.31 15.79
C ASN A 30 11.85 4.26 14.86
N GLU A 31 12.00 5.57 15.01
CA GLU A 31 11.42 6.57 14.12
C GLU A 31 11.97 6.44 12.69
N GLU A 32 13.30 6.31 12.54
CA GLU A 32 13.93 6.09 11.23
C GLU A 32 13.41 4.82 10.55
N LYS A 33 13.25 3.73 11.30
CA LYS A 33 12.65 2.48 10.79
C LYS A 33 11.20 2.67 10.39
N ALA A 34 10.40 3.40 11.17
CA ALA A 34 9.00 3.68 10.85
C ALA A 34 8.87 4.54 9.59
N VAL A 35 9.69 5.58 9.45
CA VAL A 35 9.75 6.42 8.24
C VAL A 35 10.18 5.59 7.03
N ARG A 36 11.22 4.76 7.17
CA ARG A 36 11.66 3.85 6.09
C ARG A 36 10.53 2.92 5.66
N TYR A 37 9.86 2.29 6.62
CA TYR A 37 8.74 1.41 6.35
C TYR A 37 7.62 2.14 5.60
N GLN A 38 7.26 3.37 5.99
CA GLN A 38 6.25 4.17 5.29
C GLN A 38 6.66 4.51 3.85
N LEU A 39 7.93 4.82 3.60
CA LEU A 39 8.45 5.05 2.26
C LEU A 39 8.39 3.78 1.40
N ASP A 40 8.72 2.63 2.00
CA ASP A 40 8.67 1.34 1.33
C ASP A 40 7.22 0.92 1.01
N GLN A 41 6.23 1.30 1.84
CA GLN A 41 4.80 1.12 1.53
C GLN A 41 4.30 2.00 0.37
N GLN A 42 5.04 3.03 -0.06
CA GLN A 42 4.66 3.81 -1.26
C GLN A 42 5.07 3.14 -2.57
N LYS A 43 5.84 2.05 -2.52
CA LYS A 43 6.42 1.42 -3.70
C LYS A 43 5.84 0.01 -3.87
N PRO A 44 5.28 -0.33 -5.04
CA PRO A 44 4.75 -1.66 -5.30
C PRO A 44 5.70 -2.80 -4.95
N MET A 45 7.00 -2.65 -5.25
CA MET A 45 8.03 -3.68 -5.06
C MET A 45 8.33 -4.03 -3.60
N THR A 46 8.06 -3.11 -2.68
CA THR A 46 8.39 -3.25 -1.25
C THR A 46 7.16 -3.15 -0.36
N HIS A 47 5.98 -3.00 -0.95
CA HIS A 47 4.72 -2.93 -0.23
C HIS A 47 4.46 -4.23 0.52
N ASP A 48 3.99 -4.13 1.76
CA ASP A 48 3.78 -5.30 2.60
C ASP A 48 2.36 -5.85 2.40
N LEU A 49 2.26 -7.06 1.85
CA LEU A 49 0.99 -7.77 1.69
C LEU A 49 0.21 -7.85 3.01
N LYS A 50 0.88 -8.04 4.15
CA LYS A 50 0.22 -8.17 5.46
C LYS A 50 -0.53 -6.90 5.86
N SER A 51 -0.12 -5.74 5.36
CA SER A 51 -0.78 -4.47 5.63
C SER A 51 -2.17 -4.37 5.00
N ILE A 52 -2.44 -5.15 3.93
CA ILE A 52 -3.69 -5.08 3.16
C ILE A 52 -4.56 -6.33 3.27
N LEU A 53 -4.02 -7.48 3.68
CA LEU A 53 -4.79 -8.71 3.91
C LEU A 53 -6.02 -8.55 4.84
N PRO A 54 -5.97 -7.72 5.91
CA PRO A 54 -7.14 -7.51 6.76
C PRO A 54 -8.36 -6.93 6.05
N TYR A 55 -8.18 -6.30 4.88
CA TYR A 55 -9.26 -5.71 4.09
C TYR A 55 -9.89 -6.66 3.07
N LYS A 56 -9.53 -7.95 3.11
CA LYS A 56 -10.16 -8.97 2.27
C LYS A 56 -11.66 -9.01 2.55
N SER A 57 -12.47 -8.88 1.50
CA SER A 57 -13.92 -8.84 1.60
C SER A 57 -14.58 -9.54 0.42
N LYS A 58 -15.73 -10.15 0.66
CA LYS A 58 -16.55 -10.70 -0.43
C LYS A 58 -17.26 -9.60 -1.24
N TYR A 59 -17.51 -8.45 -0.62
CA TYR A 59 -18.37 -7.40 -1.17
C TYR A 59 -17.68 -6.05 -1.14
N MET A 60 -17.67 -5.38 -2.29
CA MET A 60 -17.13 -4.03 -2.45
C MET A 60 -17.99 -2.96 -1.78
N GLY A 61 -19.27 -3.24 -1.50
CA GLY A 61 -20.22 -2.28 -0.93
C GLY A 61 -19.89 -1.80 0.49
N ASP A 62 -18.89 -2.39 1.15
CA ASP A 62 -18.32 -1.85 2.38
C ASP A 62 -17.37 -0.70 2.04
N ALA A 63 -17.94 0.50 1.94
CA ALA A 63 -17.20 1.73 1.65
C ALA A 63 -16.07 1.97 2.65
N SER A 64 -16.27 1.67 3.94
CA SER A 64 -15.25 1.88 4.96
C SER A 64 -14.05 0.96 4.73
N ASN A 65 -14.32 -0.32 4.41
CA ASN A 65 -13.27 -1.28 4.09
C ASN A 65 -12.51 -0.92 2.81
N VAL A 66 -13.21 -0.52 1.73
CA VAL A 66 -12.58 -0.07 0.48
C VAL A 66 -11.70 1.15 0.73
N ILE A 67 -12.22 2.16 1.41
CA ILE A 67 -11.46 3.39 1.73
C ILE A 67 -10.20 3.05 2.54
N ASN A 68 -10.32 2.19 3.56
CA ASN A 68 -9.19 1.79 4.39
C ASN A 68 -8.15 0.95 3.63
N LEU A 69 -8.57 0.09 2.70
CA LEU A 69 -7.66 -0.62 1.79
C LEU A 69 -6.82 0.38 1.00
N PHE A 70 -7.46 1.36 0.34
CA PHE A 70 -6.74 2.35 -0.44
C PHE A 70 -5.91 3.32 0.41
N PHE A 71 -6.16 3.45 1.71
CA PHE A 71 -5.25 4.16 2.63
C PHE A 71 -3.97 3.38 2.93
N HIS A 72 -3.97 2.05 2.76
CA HIS A 72 -2.79 1.21 2.96
C HIS A 72 -2.05 0.90 1.65
N LEU A 73 -2.65 1.21 0.50
CA LEU A 73 -2.03 1.05 -0.80
C LEU A 73 -1.14 2.25 -1.19
N PRO A 74 -0.19 2.06 -2.14
CA PRO A 74 0.55 3.14 -2.77
C PRO A 74 -0.32 4.33 -3.21
N LEU A 75 0.27 5.54 -3.21
CA LEU A 75 -0.41 6.82 -3.47
C LEU A 75 -1.37 7.28 -2.35
N ASN A 76 -1.28 6.68 -1.17
CA ASN A 76 -2.17 7.05 -0.05
C ASN A 76 -1.99 8.49 0.46
N HIS A 77 -0.86 9.14 0.16
CA HIS A 77 -0.56 10.53 0.50
C HIS A 77 -1.31 11.54 -0.37
N LEU A 78 -1.87 11.12 -1.51
CA LEU A 78 -2.64 12.00 -2.39
C LEU A 78 -4.08 12.15 -1.89
N ASN A 79 -4.57 13.38 -1.82
CA ASN A 79 -5.96 13.64 -1.48
C ASN A 79 -6.89 13.09 -2.56
N ARG A 80 -7.91 12.33 -2.13
CA ARG A 80 -8.86 11.66 -3.02
C ARG A 80 -10.22 11.45 -2.37
N THR A 81 -11.25 11.31 -3.19
CA THR A 81 -12.60 10.89 -2.79
C THR A 81 -12.98 9.58 -3.48
N TYR A 82 -14.01 8.92 -2.96
CA TYR A 82 -14.44 7.60 -3.43
C TYR A 82 -15.93 7.63 -3.77
N GLN A 83 -16.29 6.90 -4.82
CA GLN A 83 -17.67 6.63 -5.18
C GLN A 83 -17.81 5.13 -5.50
N LEU A 84 -18.77 4.48 -4.84
CA LEU A 84 -19.04 3.06 -5.01
C LEU A 84 -20.37 2.91 -5.76
N ASP A 85 -20.35 2.18 -6.86
CA ASP A 85 -21.54 1.84 -7.63
C ASP A 85 -21.82 0.34 -7.47
N SER A 86 -22.75 0.04 -6.55
CA SER A 86 -23.13 -1.33 -6.19
C SER A 86 -23.89 -2.06 -7.28
N GLU A 87 -24.52 -1.36 -8.21
CA GLU A 87 -25.24 -1.96 -9.33
C GLU A 87 -24.25 -2.47 -10.38
N GLN A 88 -23.16 -1.73 -10.60
CA GLN A 88 -22.13 -2.05 -11.59
C GLN A 88 -20.90 -2.76 -11.00
N PHE A 89 -20.87 -2.98 -9.68
CA PHE A 89 -19.70 -3.48 -8.95
C PHE A 89 -18.42 -2.68 -9.26
N LYS A 90 -18.55 -1.35 -9.27
CA LYS A 90 -17.50 -0.41 -9.64
C LYS A 90 -17.06 0.48 -8.46
N VAL A 91 -15.76 0.76 -8.38
CA VAL A 91 -15.18 1.75 -7.48
C VAL A 91 -14.51 2.85 -8.30
N GLU A 92 -14.92 4.10 -8.07
CA GLU A 92 -14.28 5.30 -8.63
C GLU A 92 -13.45 5.99 -7.54
N ILE A 93 -12.23 6.37 -7.88
CA ILE A 93 -11.28 7.05 -6.99
C ILE A 93 -10.86 8.35 -7.66
N LYS A 94 -11.27 9.47 -7.08
CA LYS A 94 -11.08 10.80 -7.66
C LYS A 94 -9.97 11.53 -6.94
N TYR A 95 -8.80 11.62 -7.57
CA TYR A 95 -7.63 12.33 -7.06
C TYR A 95 -7.80 13.83 -7.28
N GLN A 96 -7.44 14.62 -6.26
CA GLN A 96 -7.54 16.09 -6.29
C GLN A 96 -6.27 16.76 -6.85
N THR A 97 -5.18 16.01 -6.94
CA THR A 97 -3.87 16.48 -7.40
C THR A 97 -3.56 15.89 -8.77
N GLU A 98 -2.83 16.65 -9.59
CA GLU A 98 -2.33 16.18 -10.89
C GLU A 98 -1.30 15.06 -10.72
N GLU A 99 -1.23 14.18 -11.72
CA GLU A 99 -0.30 13.05 -11.76
C GLU A 99 1.19 13.47 -11.78
N ARG A 100 1.45 14.75 -12.12
CA ARG A 100 2.79 15.31 -12.42
C ARG A 100 3.69 15.54 -11.20
N GLU A 101 3.20 15.35 -9.98
CA GLU A 101 4.06 15.44 -8.79
C GLU A 101 5.06 14.28 -8.68
N LYS A 102 4.85 13.20 -9.45
CA LYS A 102 5.78 12.08 -9.62
C LYS A 102 6.07 11.83 -11.11
N SER A 103 7.04 10.97 -11.40
CA SER A 103 7.17 10.46 -12.77
C SER A 103 5.88 9.71 -13.14
N GLN A 104 5.37 9.93 -14.35
CA GLN A 104 4.15 9.26 -14.81
C GLN A 104 4.27 7.73 -14.70
N GLU A 105 5.48 7.19 -14.87
CA GLU A 105 5.76 5.77 -14.72
C GLU A 105 5.52 5.27 -13.29
N GLU A 106 5.96 6.00 -12.26
CA GLU A 106 5.73 5.61 -10.86
C GLU A 106 4.25 5.59 -10.50
N VAL A 107 3.47 6.55 -11.02
CA VAL A 107 2.03 6.59 -10.78
C VAL A 107 1.36 5.40 -11.47
N LYS A 108 1.65 5.17 -12.75
CA LYS A 108 1.12 4.03 -13.50
C LYS A 108 1.42 2.68 -12.83
N GLN A 109 2.67 2.47 -12.37
CA GLN A 109 3.05 1.28 -11.61
C GLN A 109 2.23 1.10 -10.33
N ALA A 110 1.99 2.20 -9.60
CA ALA A 110 1.17 2.18 -8.40
C ALA A 110 -0.31 1.91 -8.72
N LEU A 111 -0.86 2.48 -9.80
CA LEU A 111 -2.24 2.21 -10.23
C LEU A 111 -2.45 0.72 -10.58
N LEU A 112 -1.52 0.13 -11.34
CA LEU A 112 -1.55 -1.29 -11.68
C LEU A 112 -1.50 -2.18 -10.42
N TYR A 113 -0.60 -1.86 -9.49
CA TYR A 113 -0.50 -2.58 -8.21
C TYR A 113 -1.78 -2.45 -7.37
N ASN A 114 -2.30 -1.22 -7.27
CA ASN A 114 -3.51 -0.94 -6.50
C ASN A 114 -4.73 -1.67 -7.08
N ALA A 115 -4.87 -1.70 -8.41
CA ALA A 115 -5.90 -2.46 -9.09
C ALA A 115 -5.77 -3.96 -8.79
N LEU A 116 -4.56 -4.52 -8.91
CA LEU A 116 -4.30 -5.93 -8.64
C LEU A 116 -4.70 -6.30 -7.20
N ALA A 117 -4.25 -5.50 -6.22
CA ALA A 117 -4.58 -5.69 -4.82
C ALA A 117 -6.08 -5.60 -4.57
N ALA A 118 -6.76 -4.58 -5.12
CA ALA A 118 -8.19 -4.39 -4.93
C ALA A 118 -9.01 -5.55 -5.50
N PHE A 119 -8.73 -6.01 -6.72
CA PHE A 119 -9.43 -7.15 -7.30
C PHE A 119 -9.09 -8.48 -6.62
N ALA A 120 -7.86 -8.66 -6.14
CA ALA A 120 -7.49 -9.87 -5.41
C ALA A 120 -8.18 -9.93 -4.03
N LEU A 121 -8.34 -8.79 -3.34
CA LEU A 121 -8.90 -8.72 -1.99
C LEU A 121 -10.43 -8.60 -1.95
N ILE A 122 -11.07 -8.05 -2.99
CA ILE A 122 -12.51 -7.78 -3.00
C ILE A 122 -13.19 -8.63 -4.07
N ASP A 123 -13.83 -9.73 -3.67
CA ASP A 123 -14.25 -10.79 -4.60
C ASP A 123 -15.20 -10.31 -5.71
N ASN A 124 -16.23 -9.53 -5.37
CA ASN A 124 -17.24 -9.13 -6.33
C ASN A 124 -16.91 -7.85 -7.12
N LEU A 125 -15.80 -7.16 -6.81
CA LEU A 125 -15.37 -5.96 -7.53
C LEU A 125 -15.08 -6.30 -8.99
N GLN A 126 -15.68 -5.58 -9.94
CA GLN A 126 -15.53 -5.83 -11.38
C GLN A 126 -14.79 -4.72 -12.11
N THR A 127 -14.98 -3.46 -11.70
CA THR A 127 -14.42 -2.31 -12.40
C THR A 127 -13.79 -1.34 -11.42
N LEU A 128 -12.66 -0.77 -11.80
CA LEU A 128 -11.95 0.22 -11.01
C LEU A 128 -11.56 1.39 -11.91
N GLU A 129 -11.85 2.60 -11.44
CA GLU A 129 -11.63 3.82 -12.19
C GLU A 129 -10.85 4.83 -11.33
N PHE A 130 -9.68 5.22 -11.80
CA PHE A 130 -8.83 6.23 -11.19
C PHE A 130 -8.95 7.52 -12.00
N GLN A 131 -9.60 8.54 -11.42
CA GLN A 131 -9.80 9.84 -12.05
C GLN A 131 -8.79 10.83 -11.48
N PHE A 132 -7.88 11.31 -12.33
CA PHE A 132 -7.05 12.47 -12.08
C PHE A 132 -7.67 13.70 -12.77
N PRO A 133 -7.26 14.93 -12.42
CA PRO A 133 -7.83 16.13 -13.05
C PRO A 133 -7.68 16.18 -14.58
N SER A 134 -6.62 15.58 -15.13
CA SER A 134 -6.30 15.61 -16.56
C SER A 134 -6.47 14.28 -17.30
N VAL A 135 -6.64 13.16 -16.59
CA VAL A 135 -6.68 11.81 -17.18
C VAL A 135 -7.50 10.85 -16.31
N THR A 136 -8.17 9.90 -16.96
CA THR A 136 -8.87 8.81 -16.28
C THR A 136 -8.27 7.49 -16.72
N TYR A 137 -7.92 6.64 -15.75
CA TYR A 137 -7.48 5.26 -15.98
C TYR A 137 -8.58 4.31 -15.51
N GLN A 138 -9.04 3.43 -16.39
CA GLN A 138 -10.06 2.44 -16.06
C GLN A 138 -9.54 1.04 -16.35
N THR A 139 -9.85 0.10 -15.46
CA THR A 139 -9.53 -1.31 -15.64
C THR A 139 -10.63 -2.20 -15.09
N SER A 140 -10.71 -3.43 -15.57
CA SER A 140 -11.63 -4.46 -15.09
C SER A 140 -10.89 -5.65 -14.50
N ARG A 141 -11.60 -6.44 -13.69
CA ARG A 141 -11.12 -7.72 -13.19
C ARG A 141 -10.65 -8.62 -14.32
N GLU A 142 -11.39 -8.66 -15.42
CA GLU A 142 -11.07 -9.51 -16.57
C GLU A 142 -9.72 -9.12 -17.19
N GLN A 143 -9.47 -7.83 -17.37
CA GLN A 143 -8.20 -7.33 -17.89
C GLN A 143 -7.04 -7.68 -16.95
N MET A 144 -7.23 -7.51 -15.65
CA MET A 144 -6.21 -7.87 -14.66
C MET A 144 -5.94 -9.39 -14.61
N GLU A 145 -6.98 -10.20 -14.77
CA GLU A 145 -6.87 -11.65 -14.87
C GLU A 145 -6.15 -12.12 -16.15
N GLN A 146 -6.23 -11.35 -17.25
CA GLN A 146 -5.45 -11.65 -18.47
C GLN A 146 -3.94 -11.44 -18.24
N VAL A 147 -3.58 -10.43 -17.44
CA VAL A 147 -2.18 -10.10 -17.14
C VAL A 147 -1.58 -11.05 -16.08
N PHE A 148 -2.30 -11.27 -14.98
CA PHE A 148 -1.78 -11.96 -13.79
C PHE A 148 -2.27 -13.39 -13.62
N GLY A 149 -3.22 -13.83 -14.45
CA GLY A 149 -3.84 -15.15 -14.37
C GLY A 149 -5.07 -15.17 -13.46
N LYS A 150 -5.76 -16.32 -13.46
CA LYS A 150 -6.97 -16.57 -12.65
C LYS A 150 -6.73 -17.69 -11.64
N PRO A 151 -7.35 -17.64 -10.45
CA PRO A 151 -8.03 -16.49 -9.85
C PRO A 151 -7.04 -15.53 -9.17
N LEU A 152 -7.33 -14.21 -9.20
CA LEU A 152 -6.44 -13.21 -8.57
C LEU A 152 -6.28 -13.40 -7.05
N ALA A 153 -7.26 -14.03 -6.39
CA ALA A 153 -7.20 -14.29 -4.95
C ALA A 153 -6.10 -15.28 -4.56
N ASP A 154 -5.65 -16.16 -5.46
CA ASP A 154 -4.58 -17.11 -5.18
C ASP A 154 -3.26 -16.39 -4.91
N LEU A 155 -3.07 -15.23 -5.55
CA LEU A 155 -1.89 -14.38 -5.44
C LEU A 155 -1.64 -13.85 -4.02
N LEU A 156 -2.65 -13.88 -3.14
CA LEU A 156 -2.61 -13.38 -1.76
C LEU A 156 -1.81 -14.28 -0.81
N THR A 157 -0.75 -14.93 -1.30
CA THR A 157 0.26 -15.62 -0.50
C THR A 157 1.57 -14.84 -0.55
N GLU A 158 2.35 -14.86 0.54
CA GLU A 158 3.62 -14.12 0.59
C GLU A 158 4.57 -14.51 -0.57
N GLN A 159 4.57 -15.78 -0.96
CA GLN A 159 5.43 -16.26 -2.04
C GLN A 159 4.98 -15.72 -3.41
N GLN A 160 3.72 -15.93 -3.79
CA GLN A 160 3.23 -15.51 -5.10
C GLN A 160 3.22 -13.99 -5.24
N TRP A 161 2.92 -13.28 -4.16
CA TRP A 161 2.94 -11.82 -4.16
C TRP A 161 4.36 -11.28 -4.37
N LYS A 162 5.37 -11.89 -3.74
CA LYS A 162 6.78 -11.52 -3.99
C LYS A 162 7.21 -11.82 -5.43
N GLU A 163 6.85 -12.97 -5.97
CA GLU A 163 7.15 -13.32 -7.38
C GLU A 163 6.55 -12.29 -8.35
N ILE A 164 5.37 -11.76 -8.02
CA ILE A 164 4.74 -10.64 -8.75
C ILE A 164 5.55 -9.37 -8.54
N GLN A 165 5.84 -8.96 -7.30
CA GLN A 165 6.60 -7.74 -7.00
C GLN A 165 7.98 -7.70 -7.67
N GLU A 166 8.65 -8.83 -7.82
CA GLU A 166 9.95 -8.92 -8.51
C GLU A 166 9.84 -8.49 -9.99
N LYS A 167 8.70 -8.76 -10.64
CA LYS A 167 8.44 -8.37 -12.04
C LYS A 167 8.30 -6.86 -12.23
N TRP A 168 8.09 -6.07 -11.17
CA TRP A 168 8.00 -4.61 -11.27
C TRP A 168 9.35 -3.97 -11.62
N ASN A 169 10.45 -4.73 -11.59
CA ASN A 169 11.74 -4.29 -12.13
C ASN A 169 11.83 -4.40 -13.66
N ASP A 170 10.97 -5.20 -14.30
CA ASP A 170 11.00 -5.38 -15.75
C ASP A 170 10.12 -4.34 -16.44
N ALA A 171 10.79 -3.32 -17.01
CA ALA A 171 10.12 -2.24 -17.74
C ALA A 171 9.26 -2.74 -18.91
N ARG A 172 9.62 -3.85 -19.56
CA ARG A 172 8.81 -4.42 -20.65
C ARG A 172 7.53 -5.03 -20.10
N PHE A 173 7.66 -5.84 -19.05
CA PHE A 173 6.50 -6.41 -18.36
C PHE A 173 5.54 -5.31 -17.91
N LEU A 174 6.04 -4.24 -17.29
CA LEU A 174 5.20 -3.13 -16.84
C LEU A 174 4.50 -2.42 -18.00
N LYS A 175 5.22 -2.13 -19.09
CA LYS A 175 4.62 -1.49 -20.26
C LYS A 175 3.52 -2.35 -20.87
N ASP A 176 3.79 -3.62 -21.09
CA ASP A 176 2.82 -4.56 -21.68
C ASP A 176 1.61 -4.77 -20.75
N SER A 177 1.85 -4.88 -19.45
CA SER A 177 0.80 -5.01 -18.44
C SER A 177 -0.07 -3.76 -18.36
N MET A 178 0.52 -2.56 -18.43
CA MET A 178 -0.24 -1.30 -18.46
C MET A 178 -1.14 -1.23 -19.69
N GLY A 179 -0.62 -1.57 -20.87
CA GLY A 179 -1.42 -1.56 -22.11
C GLY A 179 -2.57 -2.58 -22.07
N GLN A 180 -2.33 -3.78 -21.53
CA GLN A 180 -3.38 -4.79 -21.39
C GLN A 180 -4.41 -4.44 -20.30
N ALA A 181 -3.96 -3.95 -19.15
CA ALA A 181 -4.81 -3.65 -18.00
C ALA A 181 -5.67 -2.39 -18.20
N PHE A 182 -5.11 -1.36 -18.83
CA PHE A 182 -5.74 -0.03 -18.96
C PHE A 182 -6.06 0.38 -20.40
N GLY A 183 -5.66 -0.41 -21.41
CA GLY A 183 -5.95 -0.13 -22.82
C GLY A 183 -5.08 0.97 -23.45
N GLU A 184 -3.88 1.20 -22.92
CA GLU A 184 -2.89 2.16 -23.44
C GLU A 184 -1.98 1.61 -24.54
#